data_AF-A0A522D5A4-F1
#
_entry.id   AF-A0A522D5A4-F1
#
_cell.length_a   1.000
_cell.length_b   1.000
_cell.length_c   1.000
_cell.angle_alpha   90.00
_cell.angle_beta   90.00
_cell.angle_gamma   90.00
#
_symmetry.space_group_name_H-M   'P 1'
#
loop_
_entity.id
_entity.type
_entity.pdbx_description
1 polymer ?
#
loop_
_entity_poly.entity_id
_entity_poly.type
_entity_poly.pdbx_seq_one_letter_code
_entity_poly.pdbx_strand_id
1 'polypeptide(L)'
;MTRKNFFWCVAVSLTSLIPYASDIADLNLPIWLRFALLPLAEGMHYMEVFFHEPGHALCHWLFGTPALPVFDVVHGGGMTYSLGRSYALTAFIYALMFSGILLLARAKRRRHAAFLAAFSALHAILIYTGWDLFVTIIMGHGAEIIVGSALLAAALSRPDLLKTRAERCVALATGLHFFGRNALLCAGLLMNAAKRREYAMQKGIPGLGDYQHAGDVVGLPVEAVTAGMLVFLLAAGALTCLYVRRRRFSVSSA
;
A
#
# COMPACT_ATOMS: atom_id res chain seq x y z
N MET A 1 -25.17 2.64 4.96
CA MET A 1 -24.87 3.75 4.03
C MET A 1 -26.00 3.85 3.03
N THR A 2 -26.56 5.04 2.74
CA THR A 2 -27.61 5.14 1.72
C THR A 2 -27.01 5.00 0.31
N ARG A 3 -27.81 4.51 -0.65
CA ARG A 3 -27.39 4.33 -2.05
C ARG A 3 -26.85 5.62 -2.67
N LYS A 4 -27.48 6.77 -2.37
CA LYS A 4 -27.02 8.09 -2.84
C LYS A 4 -25.59 8.42 -2.38
N ASN A 5 -25.23 8.12 -1.14
CA ASN A 5 -23.88 8.41 -0.63
C ASN A 5 -22.83 7.54 -1.26
N PHE A 6 -23.15 6.27 -1.42
CA PHE A 6 -22.25 5.33 -2.05
C PHE A 6 -21.81 5.86 -3.42
N PHE A 7 -22.77 6.29 -4.25
CA PHE A 7 -22.47 6.88 -5.55
C PHE A 7 -21.68 8.19 -5.45
N TRP A 8 -21.97 9.06 -4.48
CA TRP A 8 -21.16 10.25 -4.26
C TRP A 8 -19.71 9.93 -3.90
N CYS A 9 -19.47 8.95 -3.04
CA CYS A 9 -18.11 8.56 -2.66
C CYS A 9 -17.35 7.99 -3.86
N VAL A 10 -18.00 7.13 -4.64
CA VAL A 10 -17.44 6.57 -5.88
C VAL A 10 -17.12 7.71 -6.86
N ALA A 11 -18.05 8.65 -7.05
CA ALA A 11 -17.83 9.80 -7.93
C ALA A 11 -16.65 10.67 -7.47
N VAL A 12 -16.53 10.93 -6.16
CA VAL A 12 -15.40 11.68 -5.59
C VAL A 12 -14.08 10.96 -5.86
N SER A 13 -14.01 9.65 -5.62
CA SER A 13 -12.80 8.86 -5.91
C SER A 13 -12.44 8.82 -7.38
N LEU A 14 -13.41 8.62 -8.27
CA LEU A 14 -13.14 8.61 -9.70
C LEU A 14 -12.68 9.99 -10.18
N THR A 15 -13.30 11.05 -9.66
CA THR A 15 -12.94 12.44 -9.95
C THR A 15 -11.52 12.76 -9.50
N SER A 16 -11.09 12.27 -8.33
CA SER A 16 -9.73 12.48 -7.83
C SER A 16 -8.66 11.73 -8.64
N LEU A 17 -9.06 10.73 -9.45
CA LEU A 17 -8.16 9.97 -10.32
C LEU A 17 -8.03 10.58 -11.72
N ILE A 18 -8.89 11.52 -12.11
CA ILE A 18 -8.90 12.11 -13.45
C ILE A 18 -7.55 12.75 -13.83
N PRO A 19 -6.90 13.57 -12.98
CA PRO A 19 -5.60 14.15 -13.33
C PRO A 19 -4.55 13.08 -13.67
N TYR A 20 -4.40 12.07 -12.81
CA TYR A 20 -3.45 10.97 -13.00
C TYR A 20 -3.76 10.14 -14.26
N ALA A 21 -5.04 9.84 -14.51
CA ALA A 21 -5.46 9.12 -15.71
C ALA A 21 -5.20 9.95 -16.97
N SER A 22 -5.42 11.27 -16.92
CA SER A 22 -5.14 12.16 -18.04
C SER A 22 -3.66 12.22 -18.37
N ASP A 23 -2.79 12.23 -17.37
CA ASP A 23 -1.34 12.27 -17.57
C ASP A 23 -0.81 10.94 -18.16
N ILE A 24 -1.42 9.79 -17.84
CA ILE A 24 -1.09 8.50 -18.46
C ILE A 24 -1.55 8.44 -19.91
N ALA A 25 -2.75 8.98 -20.19
CA ALA A 25 -3.34 9.01 -21.52
C ALA A 25 -2.80 10.15 -22.40
N ASP A 26 -1.86 10.96 -21.89
CA ASP A 26 -1.30 12.15 -22.54
C ASP A 26 -2.38 13.15 -22.99
N LEU A 27 -3.41 13.30 -22.15
CA LEU A 27 -4.56 14.17 -22.38
C LEU A 27 -4.36 15.52 -21.71
N ASN A 28 -4.39 16.59 -22.52
CA ASN A 28 -4.34 17.96 -22.02
C ASN A 28 -5.70 18.39 -21.49
N LEU A 29 -5.93 18.21 -20.19
CA LEU A 29 -7.09 18.78 -19.52
C LEU A 29 -7.05 20.32 -19.57
N PRO A 30 -8.19 21.00 -19.84
CA PRO A 30 -8.28 22.45 -19.76
C PRO A 30 -7.83 22.96 -18.39
N ILE A 31 -7.16 24.12 -18.35
CA ILE A 31 -6.55 24.64 -17.11
C ILE A 31 -7.56 24.85 -15.98
N TRP A 32 -8.78 25.30 -16.29
CA TRP A 32 -9.84 25.47 -15.30
C TRP A 32 -10.28 24.13 -14.69
N LEU A 33 -10.27 23.06 -15.49
CA LEU A 33 -10.62 21.72 -15.02
C LEU A 33 -9.48 21.13 -14.17
N ARG A 34 -8.22 21.30 -14.59
CA ARG A 34 -7.06 20.95 -13.76
C ARG A 34 -7.13 21.67 -12.41
N PHE A 35 -7.35 22.98 -12.41
CA PHE A 35 -7.44 23.78 -11.19
C PHE A 35 -8.57 23.31 -10.26
N ALA A 36 -9.73 22.95 -10.80
CA ALA A 36 -10.84 22.44 -10.01
C ALA A 36 -10.59 21.04 -9.40
N LEU A 37 -9.83 20.19 -10.10
CA LEU A 37 -9.61 18.80 -9.70
C LEU A 37 -8.37 18.60 -8.83
N LEU A 38 -7.33 19.42 -9.04
CA LEU A 38 -6.02 19.30 -8.38
C LEU A 38 -6.11 19.27 -6.84
N PRO A 39 -6.87 20.15 -6.15
CA PRO A 39 -6.93 20.11 -4.69
C PRO A 39 -7.44 18.77 -4.14
N LEU A 40 -8.41 18.16 -4.82
CA LEU A 40 -8.96 16.87 -4.43
C LEU A 40 -7.99 15.73 -4.76
N ALA A 41 -7.36 15.76 -5.94
CA ALA A 41 -6.39 14.76 -6.37
C ALA A 41 -5.16 14.76 -5.45
N GLU A 42 -4.52 15.91 -5.27
CA GLU A 42 -3.34 16.06 -4.42
C GLU A 42 -3.66 15.81 -2.95
N GLY A 43 -4.82 16.27 -2.46
CA GLY A 43 -5.24 15.97 -1.09
C GLY A 43 -5.37 14.47 -0.81
N MET A 44 -5.86 13.70 -1.78
CA MET A 44 -5.93 12.24 -1.67
C MET A 44 -4.55 11.58 -1.86
N HIS A 45 -3.70 12.14 -2.71
CA HIS A 45 -2.33 11.68 -2.89
C HIS A 45 -1.48 11.88 -1.63
N TYR A 46 -1.61 13.00 -0.91
CA TYR A 46 -0.93 13.16 0.38
C TYR A 46 -1.39 12.14 1.43
N MET A 47 -2.67 11.75 1.41
CA MET A 47 -3.16 10.68 2.27
C MET A 47 -2.53 9.34 1.91
N GLU A 48 -2.29 9.09 0.63
CA GLU A 48 -1.59 7.91 0.15
C GLU A 48 -0.12 7.91 0.61
N VAL A 49 0.61 9.00 0.38
CA VAL A 49 1.99 9.20 0.85
C VAL A 49 2.10 9.01 2.36
N PHE A 50 1.09 9.47 3.12
CA PHE A 50 1.03 9.28 4.57
C PHE A 50 1.04 7.81 5.01
N PHE A 51 0.52 6.88 4.21
CA PHE A 51 0.63 5.44 4.50
C PHE A 51 1.79 4.76 3.78
N HIS A 52 2.23 5.32 2.67
CA HIS A 52 3.37 4.87 1.90
C HIS A 52 4.67 4.89 2.71
N GLU A 53 5.06 6.05 3.25
CA GLU A 53 6.34 6.19 3.96
C GLU A 53 6.39 5.36 5.25
N PRO A 54 5.34 5.35 6.10
CA PRO A 54 5.28 4.41 7.21
C PRO A 54 5.29 2.95 6.77
N GLY A 55 4.80 2.62 5.57
CA GLY A 55 4.90 1.29 4.97
C GLY A 55 6.35 0.83 4.85
N HIS A 56 7.21 1.64 4.23
CA HIS A 56 8.64 1.40 4.20
C HIS A 56 9.24 1.34 5.59
N ALA A 57 8.95 2.34 6.43
CA ALA A 57 9.56 2.45 7.75
C ALA A 57 9.23 1.25 8.63
N LEU A 58 7.97 0.83 8.69
CA LEU A 58 7.54 -0.34 9.46
C LEU A 58 8.21 -1.62 8.95
N CYS A 59 8.38 -1.76 7.63
CA CYS A 59 9.06 -2.92 7.06
C CYS A 59 10.56 -2.92 7.39
N HIS A 60 11.21 -1.76 7.32
CA HIS A 60 12.58 -1.58 7.81
C HIS A 60 12.71 -2.01 9.28
N TRP A 61 11.81 -1.54 10.16
CA TRP A 61 11.80 -1.94 11.57
C TRP A 61 11.59 -3.44 11.75
N LEU A 62 10.69 -4.05 10.97
CA LEU A 62 10.46 -5.50 10.98
C LEU A 62 11.73 -6.27 10.64
N PHE A 63 12.55 -5.78 9.71
CA PHE A 63 13.84 -6.38 9.33
C PHE A 63 15.03 -5.86 10.15
N GLY A 64 14.75 -5.29 11.33
CA GLY A 64 15.78 -4.87 12.28
C GLY A 64 16.57 -3.63 11.87
N THR A 65 16.05 -2.83 10.95
CA THR A 65 16.66 -1.58 10.47
C THR A 65 15.80 -0.41 10.97
N PRO A 66 16.23 0.35 11.99
CA PRO A 66 15.47 1.52 12.43
C PRO A 66 15.32 2.51 11.27
N ALA A 67 14.10 2.98 11.04
CA ALA A 67 13.81 3.95 9.99
C ALA A 67 12.78 4.98 10.42
N LEU A 68 12.85 6.17 9.80
CA LEU A 68 11.95 7.29 10.07
C LEU A 68 11.33 7.78 8.75
N PRO A 69 9.99 7.83 8.64
CA PRO A 69 9.33 8.45 7.51
C PRO A 69 9.42 9.97 7.64
N VAL A 70 9.73 10.65 6.55
CA VAL A 70 9.77 12.12 6.45
C VAL A 70 8.88 12.52 5.28
N PHE A 71 7.99 13.47 5.54
CA PHE A 71 7.05 13.98 4.54
C PHE A 71 7.56 15.29 3.98
N ASP A 72 7.53 15.42 2.67
CA ASP A 72 7.93 16.62 1.95
C ASP A 72 6.73 17.17 1.16
N VAL A 73 6.12 18.21 1.73
CA VAL A 73 4.98 18.90 1.12
C VAL A 73 5.42 19.79 -0.05
N VAL A 74 6.71 20.15 -0.14
CA VAL A 74 7.22 20.99 -1.23
C VAL A 74 7.31 20.19 -2.52
N HIS A 75 7.76 18.94 -2.44
CA HIS A 75 7.90 18.04 -3.60
C HIS A 75 6.74 17.05 -3.75
N GLY A 76 5.68 17.17 -2.93
CA GLY A 76 4.48 16.33 -3.03
C GLY A 76 4.70 14.87 -2.68
N GLY A 77 5.70 14.55 -1.84
CA GLY A 77 6.09 13.17 -1.59
C GLY A 77 6.60 12.95 -0.17
N GLY A 78 7.39 11.89 -0.02
CA GLY A 78 8.10 11.59 1.22
C GLY A 78 9.39 10.83 0.95
N MET A 79 10.14 10.59 2.01
CA MET A 79 11.28 9.69 2.00
C MET A 79 11.39 8.99 3.35
N THR A 80 11.83 7.75 3.32
CA THR A 80 12.11 6.97 4.52
C THR A 80 13.63 6.86 4.71
N TYR A 81 14.12 7.43 5.83
CA TYR A 81 15.53 7.38 6.18
C TYR A 81 15.81 6.15 7.04
N SER A 82 16.64 5.23 6.55
CA SER A 82 17.09 4.07 7.31
C SER A 82 18.42 4.34 8.02
N LEU A 83 18.59 3.84 9.25
CA LEU A 83 19.77 4.06 10.10
C LEU A 83 20.73 2.86 10.13
N GLY A 84 20.65 2.00 9.12
CA GLY A 84 21.41 0.75 9.06
C GLY A 84 20.84 -0.35 9.98
N ARG A 85 21.25 -1.59 9.75
CA ARG A 85 20.71 -2.75 10.49
C ARG A 85 21.25 -2.76 11.92
N SER A 86 20.34 -2.85 12.89
CA SER A 86 20.64 -3.02 14.31
C SER A 86 20.50 -4.48 14.71
N TYR A 87 21.62 -5.12 15.05
CA TYR A 87 21.62 -6.50 15.55
C TYR A 87 20.86 -6.65 16.86
N ALA A 88 20.86 -5.61 17.72
CA ALA A 88 20.09 -5.60 18.96
C ALA A 88 18.58 -5.63 18.67
N LEU A 89 18.10 -4.80 17.74
CA LEU A 89 16.69 -4.79 17.31
C LEU A 89 16.31 -6.13 16.65
N THR A 90 17.18 -6.65 15.78
CA THR A 90 16.97 -7.94 15.11
C THR A 90 16.87 -9.09 16.14
N ALA A 91 17.77 -9.13 17.13
CA ALA A 91 17.75 -10.11 18.21
C ALA A 91 16.47 -10.00 19.05
N PHE A 92 16.02 -8.78 19.34
CA PHE A 92 14.76 -8.53 20.04
C PHE A 92 13.56 -9.07 19.26
N ILE A 93 13.50 -8.84 17.95
CA ILE A 93 12.42 -9.35 17.08
C ILE A 93 12.39 -10.88 17.09
N TYR A 94 13.52 -11.56 16.96
CA TYR A 94 13.58 -13.01 17.05
C TYR A 94 13.23 -13.54 18.44
N ALA A 95 13.62 -12.84 19.51
CA ALA A 95 13.22 -13.19 20.87
C ALA A 95 11.69 -13.12 21.03
N LEU A 96 11.03 -12.09 20.49
CA LEU A 96 9.57 -11.97 20.47
C LEU A 96 8.90 -13.09 19.64
N MET A 97 9.41 -13.38 18.45
CA MET A 97 8.87 -14.45 17.61
C MET A 97 8.99 -15.81 18.30
N PHE A 98 10.17 -16.14 18.83
CA PHE A 98 10.42 -17.41 19.50
C PHE A 98 9.57 -17.59 20.77
N SER A 99 9.50 -16.55 21.61
CA SER A 99 8.63 -16.56 22.78
C SER A 99 7.14 -16.69 22.40
N GLY A 100 6.69 -16.02 21.33
CA GLY A 100 5.36 -16.19 20.76
C GLY A 100 5.06 -17.62 20.31
N ILE A 101 6.01 -18.28 19.62
CA ILE A 101 5.88 -19.69 19.20
C ILE A 101 5.71 -20.60 20.43
N LEU A 102 6.54 -20.42 21.46
CA LEU A 102 6.47 -21.22 22.69
C LEU A 102 5.13 -21.03 23.41
N LEU A 103 4.65 -19.79 23.53
CA LEU A 103 3.35 -19.48 24.15
C LEU A 103 2.18 -20.10 23.38
N LEU A 104 2.18 -19.98 22.04
CA LEU A 104 1.14 -20.57 21.20
C LEU A 104 1.17 -22.11 21.23
N ALA A 105 2.36 -22.71 21.27
CA ALA A 105 2.53 -24.16 21.39
C ALA A 105 2.00 -24.67 22.75
N ARG A 106 2.33 -23.98 23.85
CA ARG A 106 1.80 -24.29 25.21
C ARG A 106 0.28 -24.15 25.28
N ALA A 107 -0.28 -23.13 24.63
CA ALA A 107 -1.73 -22.96 24.49
C ALA A 107 -2.40 -23.97 23.53
N LYS A 108 -1.66 -24.98 23.04
CA LYS A 108 -2.11 -25.99 22.08
C LYS A 108 -2.62 -25.41 20.74
N ARG A 109 -2.26 -24.16 20.42
CA ARG A 109 -2.62 -23.47 19.16
C ARG A 109 -1.61 -23.79 18.05
N ARG A 110 -1.42 -25.09 17.77
CA ARG A 110 -0.34 -25.60 16.89
C ARG A 110 -0.31 -24.94 15.51
N ARG A 111 -1.46 -24.66 14.89
CA ARG A 111 -1.53 -24.01 13.57
C ARG A 111 -0.95 -22.59 13.59
N HIS A 112 -1.24 -21.81 14.62
CA HIS A 112 -0.71 -20.45 14.76
C HIS A 112 0.79 -20.46 15.10
N ALA A 113 1.21 -21.40 15.95
CA ALA A 113 2.63 -21.59 16.26
C ALA A 113 3.43 -21.98 15.00
N ALA A 114 2.90 -22.91 14.19
CA ALA A 114 3.51 -23.32 12.94
C ALA A 114 3.57 -22.18 11.91
N PHE A 115 2.50 -21.40 11.81
CA PHE A 115 2.48 -20.21 10.95
C PHE A 115 3.54 -19.19 11.37
N LEU A 116 3.63 -18.87 12.67
CA LEU A 116 4.63 -17.94 13.18
C LEU A 116 6.06 -18.49 12.99
N ALA A 117 6.28 -19.78 13.19
CA ALA A 117 7.57 -20.42 12.93
C ALA A 117 7.96 -20.36 11.44
N ALA A 118 7.02 -20.64 10.53
CA ALA A 118 7.25 -20.50 9.09
C ALA A 118 7.54 -19.04 8.70
N PHE A 119 6.82 -18.09 9.30
CA PHE A 119 7.07 -16.66 9.10
C PHE A 119 8.47 -16.25 9.59
N SER A 120 8.89 -16.70 10.77
CA SER A 120 10.24 -16.45 11.30
C SER A 120 11.33 -17.04 10.41
N ALA A 121 11.11 -18.24 9.86
CA ALA A 121 12.04 -18.87 8.91
C ALA A 121 12.13 -18.08 7.60
N LEU A 122 11.00 -17.69 7.02
CA LEU A 122 10.97 -16.83 5.82
C LEU A 122 11.66 -15.50 6.07
N HIS A 123 11.38 -14.87 7.20
CA HIS A 123 12.03 -13.63 7.63
C HIS A 123 13.56 -13.77 7.69
N ALA A 124 14.07 -14.88 8.26
CA ALA A 124 15.49 -15.18 8.29
C ALA A 124 16.08 -15.39 6.89
N ILE A 125 15.37 -16.11 6.01
CA ILE A 125 15.79 -16.32 4.62
C ILE A 125 15.87 -14.99 3.87
N LEU A 126 14.89 -14.11 4.02
CA LEU A 126 14.89 -12.80 3.37
C LEU A 126 16.08 -11.94 3.82
N ILE A 127 16.37 -11.91 5.12
CA ILE A 127 17.54 -11.21 5.66
C ILE A 127 18.85 -11.80 5.13
N TYR A 128 18.96 -13.13 5.11
CA TYR A 128 20.17 -13.83 4.67
C TYR A 128 20.44 -13.64 3.17
N THR A 129 19.39 -13.60 2.35
CA THR A 129 19.49 -13.45 0.90
C THR A 129 19.51 -11.98 0.45
N GLY A 130 19.29 -11.03 1.35
CA GLY A 130 19.18 -9.59 1.03
C GLY A 130 17.84 -9.18 0.40
N TRP A 131 16.92 -10.13 0.21
CA TRP A 131 15.57 -9.87 -0.31
C TRP A 131 14.69 -9.07 0.65
N ASP A 132 15.10 -8.91 1.91
CA ASP A 132 14.42 -8.03 2.85
C ASP A 132 14.39 -6.57 2.38
N LEU A 133 15.44 -6.11 1.69
CA LEU A 133 15.48 -4.77 1.11
C LEU A 133 14.44 -4.64 -0.02
N PHE A 134 14.37 -5.62 -0.92
CA PHE A 134 13.34 -5.67 -1.97
C PHE A 134 11.93 -5.55 -1.38
N VAL A 135 11.63 -6.38 -0.37
CA VAL A 135 10.34 -6.35 0.31
C VAL A 135 10.08 -4.97 0.93
N THR A 136 11.08 -4.40 1.62
CA THR A 136 10.96 -3.10 2.25
C THR A 136 10.65 -1.98 1.25
N ILE A 137 11.27 -2.00 0.08
CA ILE A 137 11.03 -1.01 -0.98
C ILE A 137 9.62 -1.15 -1.54
N ILE A 138 9.16 -2.36 -1.88
CA ILE A 138 7.80 -2.49 -2.44
C ILE A 138 6.69 -2.23 -1.39
N MET A 139 7.02 -2.27 -0.10
CA MET A 139 6.05 -2.08 0.98
C MET A 139 5.52 -0.66 1.13
N GLY A 140 6.08 0.36 0.47
CA GLY A 140 5.43 1.67 0.37
C GLY A 140 4.07 1.55 -0.29
N HIS A 141 4.07 1.20 -1.58
CA HIS A 141 2.86 0.88 -2.35
C HIS A 141 2.08 -0.33 -1.77
N GLY A 142 2.79 -1.31 -1.21
CA GLY A 142 2.16 -2.44 -0.52
C GLY A 142 1.28 -2.00 0.66
N ALA A 143 1.72 -1.03 1.45
CA ALA A 143 0.96 -0.48 2.57
C ALA A 143 -0.26 0.30 2.09
N GLU A 144 -0.15 1.10 1.02
CA GLU A 144 -1.28 1.77 0.39
C GLU A 144 -2.38 0.76 0.00
N ILE A 145 -2.02 -0.34 -0.66
CA ILE A 145 -2.96 -1.38 -1.09
C ILE A 145 -3.62 -2.06 0.12
N ILE A 146 -2.84 -2.40 1.16
CA ILE A 146 -3.35 -3.06 2.38
C ILE A 146 -4.31 -2.12 3.13
N VAL A 147 -3.92 -0.87 3.33
CA VAL A 147 -4.75 0.14 4.02
C VAL A 147 -6.00 0.43 3.20
N GLY A 148 -5.88 0.61 1.89
CA GLY A 148 -7.02 0.80 0.99
C GLY A 148 -8.00 -0.37 1.08
N SER A 149 -7.49 -1.60 1.12
CA SER A 149 -8.30 -2.82 1.29
C SER A 149 -9.04 -2.84 2.62
N ALA A 150 -8.36 -2.48 3.71
CA ALA A 150 -8.95 -2.40 5.04
C ALA A 150 -10.04 -1.32 5.13
N LEU A 151 -9.81 -0.13 4.54
CA LEU A 151 -10.77 0.96 4.50
C LEU A 151 -12.02 0.60 3.70
N LEU A 152 -11.85 -0.03 2.53
CA LEU A 152 -12.97 -0.55 1.72
C LEU A 152 -13.76 -1.60 2.48
N ALA A 153 -13.09 -2.58 3.08
CA ALA A 153 -13.72 -3.62 3.86
C ALA A 153 -14.51 -3.04 5.05
N ALA A 154 -13.94 -2.06 5.75
CA ALA A 154 -14.56 -1.39 6.88
C ALA A 154 -15.79 -0.58 6.43
N ALA A 155 -15.66 0.25 5.41
CA ALA A 155 -16.74 1.10 4.90
C ALA A 155 -17.95 0.29 4.39
N LEU A 156 -17.70 -0.88 3.80
CA LEU A 156 -18.73 -1.71 3.17
C LEU A 156 -19.36 -2.76 4.08
N SER A 157 -18.69 -3.16 5.17
CA SER A 157 -19.09 -4.32 6.00
C SER A 157 -19.02 -4.13 7.50
N ARG A 158 -18.42 -3.04 8.00
CA ARG A 158 -18.22 -2.81 9.44
C ARG A 158 -18.84 -1.49 9.90
N PRO A 159 -20.18 -1.41 9.97
CA PRO A 159 -20.86 -0.21 10.47
C PRO A 159 -20.55 0.08 11.94
N ASP A 160 -20.02 -0.90 12.68
CA ASP A 160 -19.58 -0.83 14.07
C ASP A 160 -18.24 -0.10 14.23
N LEU A 161 -17.32 -0.23 13.27
CA LEU A 161 -16.01 0.42 13.31
C LEU A 161 -16.08 1.89 12.89
N LEU A 162 -16.89 2.18 11.86
CA LEU A 162 -17.07 3.53 11.33
C LEU A 162 -18.47 4.02 11.70
N LYS A 163 -18.53 4.79 12.80
CA LYS A 163 -19.75 5.18 13.50
C LYS A 163 -20.53 6.18 12.66
N THR A 164 -19.85 7.16 12.08
CA THR A 164 -20.51 8.23 11.34
C THR A 164 -20.68 7.90 9.86
N ARG A 165 -21.61 8.60 9.21
CA ARG A 165 -21.76 8.54 7.76
C ARG A 165 -20.54 9.12 7.05
N ALA A 166 -20.00 10.23 7.57
CA ALA A 166 -18.82 10.89 7.02
C ALA A 166 -17.59 9.99 7.04
N GLU A 167 -17.28 9.33 8.16
CA GLU A 167 -16.18 8.37 8.27
C GLU A 167 -16.26 7.27 7.20
N ARG A 168 -17.45 6.68 7.03
CA ARG A 168 -17.67 5.64 6.01
C ARG A 168 -17.49 6.16 4.59
N CYS A 169 -17.92 7.39 4.33
CA CYS A 169 -17.73 8.02 3.03
C CYS A 169 -16.25 8.28 2.75
N VAL A 170 -15.51 8.84 3.71
CA VAL A 170 -14.08 9.12 3.60
C VAL A 170 -13.29 7.82 3.42
N ALA A 171 -13.57 6.78 4.23
CA ALA A 171 -12.92 5.49 4.12
C ALA A 171 -13.18 4.81 2.76
N LEU A 172 -14.42 4.83 2.28
CA LEU A 172 -14.76 4.32 0.95
C LEU A 172 -14.03 5.10 -0.14
N ALA A 173 -14.05 6.44 -0.06
CA ALA A 173 -13.46 7.28 -1.09
C ALA A 173 -11.94 7.14 -1.16
N THR A 174 -11.28 7.13 0.00
CA THR A 174 -9.83 6.97 0.15
C THR A 174 -9.39 5.58 -0.29
N GLY A 175 -10.11 4.52 0.13
CA GLY A 175 -9.78 3.16 -0.26
C GLY A 175 -9.91 2.93 -1.78
N LEU A 176 -10.95 3.48 -2.42
CA LEU A 176 -11.07 3.44 -3.88
C LEU A 176 -9.97 4.23 -4.58
N HIS A 177 -9.58 5.39 -4.02
CA HIS A 177 -8.49 6.19 -4.56
C HIS A 177 -7.15 5.43 -4.52
N PHE A 178 -6.79 4.81 -3.40
CA PHE A 178 -5.53 4.06 -3.27
C PHE A 178 -5.43 2.93 -4.31
N PHE A 179 -6.52 2.18 -4.49
CA PHE A 179 -6.60 1.15 -5.53
C PHE A 179 -6.49 1.75 -6.94
N GLY A 180 -7.23 2.82 -7.22
CA GLY A 180 -7.23 3.46 -8.52
C GLY A 180 -5.88 4.04 -8.89
N ARG A 181 -5.22 4.75 -7.97
CA ARG A 181 -3.90 5.36 -8.18
C ARG A 181 -2.84 4.29 -8.41
N ASN A 182 -2.80 3.24 -7.58
CA ASN A 182 -1.87 2.14 -7.77
C ASN A 182 -2.11 1.39 -9.08
N ALA A 183 -3.37 1.17 -9.48
CA ALA A 183 -3.70 0.54 -10.75
C ALA A 183 -3.28 1.41 -11.94
N LEU A 184 -3.50 2.72 -11.88
CA LEU A 184 -3.06 3.69 -12.88
C LEU A 184 -1.53 3.74 -12.98
N LEU A 185 -0.82 3.79 -11.85
CA LEU A 185 0.64 3.72 -11.82
C LEU A 185 1.14 2.44 -12.49
N CYS A 186 0.58 1.28 -12.12
CA CYS A 186 0.97 0.01 -12.72
C CYS A 186 0.70 -0.02 -14.23
N ALA A 187 -0.46 0.47 -14.66
CA ALA A 187 -0.80 0.56 -16.08
C ALA A 187 0.16 1.49 -16.84
N GLY A 188 0.45 2.67 -16.29
CA GLY A 188 1.39 3.63 -16.88
C GLY A 188 2.80 3.05 -17.03
N LEU A 189 3.31 2.38 -16.00
CA LEU A 189 4.63 1.76 -16.02
C LEU A 189 4.71 0.54 -16.94
N LEU A 190 3.64 -0.27 -17.07
CA LEU A 190 3.63 -1.40 -17.99
C LEU A 190 3.48 -0.96 -19.45
N MET A 191 2.62 0.03 -19.73
CA MET A 191 2.19 0.36 -21.09
C MET A 191 2.97 1.51 -21.73
N ASN A 192 3.61 2.39 -20.97
CA ASN A 192 4.20 3.62 -21.49
C ASN A 192 5.69 3.79 -21.10
N ALA A 193 6.57 3.68 -22.11
CA ALA A 193 8.02 3.84 -21.92
C ALA A 193 8.42 5.28 -21.55
N ALA A 194 7.66 6.30 -21.95
CA ALA A 194 7.90 7.67 -21.50
C ALA A 194 7.60 7.81 -20.01
N LYS A 195 6.52 7.18 -19.51
CA LYS A 195 6.20 7.17 -18.09
C LYS A 195 7.22 6.41 -17.25
N ARG A 196 7.79 5.30 -17.76
CA ARG A 196 8.92 4.64 -17.09
C ARG A 196 10.13 5.56 -16.96
N ARG A 197 10.44 6.35 -18.00
CA ARG A 197 11.54 7.33 -17.95
C ARG A 197 11.26 8.47 -16.97
N GLU A 198 10.05 9.01 -16.98
CA GLU A 198 9.61 10.02 -16.01
C GLU A 198 9.70 9.49 -14.57
N TYR A 199 9.20 8.27 -14.34
CA TYR A 199 9.25 7.59 -13.05
C TYR A 199 10.69 7.34 -12.58
N ALA A 200 11.58 6.90 -13.48
CA ALA A 200 12.99 6.69 -13.17
C ALA A 200 13.72 7.99 -12.76
N MET A 201 13.22 9.15 -13.22
CA MET A 201 13.73 10.48 -12.92
C MET A 201 13.01 11.14 -11.72
N GLN A 202 12.11 10.44 -11.03
CA GLN A 202 11.39 10.99 -9.89
C GLN A 202 12.35 11.52 -8.82
N LYS A 203 11.97 12.66 -8.21
CA LYS A 203 12.76 13.38 -7.18
C LYS A 203 14.12 13.89 -7.69
N GLY A 204 14.32 13.99 -9.00
CA GLY A 204 15.52 14.58 -9.62
C GLY A 204 16.79 13.72 -9.49
N ILE A 205 16.69 12.52 -8.92
CA ILE A 205 17.80 11.58 -8.74
C ILE A 205 17.40 10.26 -9.40
N PRO A 206 18.16 9.76 -10.39
CA PRO A 206 17.88 8.49 -11.03
C PRO A 206 17.77 7.35 -10.02
N GLY A 207 16.72 6.54 -10.12
CA GLY A 207 16.58 5.30 -9.34
C GLY A 207 15.91 5.43 -7.97
N LEU A 208 15.31 6.58 -7.64
CA LEU A 208 14.56 6.76 -6.39
C LEU A 208 13.10 6.28 -6.42
N GLY A 209 12.58 5.90 -7.59
CA GLY A 209 11.24 5.31 -7.68
C GLY A 209 11.24 3.87 -7.17
N ASP A 210 10.34 3.56 -6.24
CA ASP A 210 10.27 2.25 -5.56
C ASP A 210 10.39 1.05 -6.51
N TYR A 211 9.62 1.02 -7.61
CA TYR A 211 9.59 -0.16 -8.47
C TYR A 211 10.90 -0.32 -9.25
N GLN A 212 11.54 0.79 -9.62
CA GLN A 212 12.85 0.77 -10.25
C GLN A 212 13.90 0.31 -9.24
N HIS A 213 13.93 0.93 -8.05
CA HIS A 213 14.88 0.60 -7.00
C HIS A 213 14.75 -0.86 -6.55
N ALA A 214 13.52 -1.34 -6.37
CA ALA A 214 13.24 -2.74 -6.06
C ALA A 214 13.76 -3.65 -7.18
N GLY A 215 13.51 -3.31 -8.44
CA GLY A 215 14.03 -4.04 -9.60
C GLY A 215 15.56 -4.14 -9.59
N ASP A 216 16.24 -3.02 -9.33
CA ASP A 216 17.70 -2.95 -9.28
C ASP A 216 18.29 -3.85 -8.18
N VAL A 217 17.62 -3.94 -7.02
CA VAL A 217 18.06 -4.79 -5.89
C VAL A 217 18.06 -6.28 -6.23
N VAL A 218 17.11 -6.74 -7.04
CA VAL A 218 16.94 -8.17 -7.37
C VAL A 218 17.28 -8.53 -8.82
N GLY A 219 17.77 -7.57 -9.60
CA GLY A 219 18.11 -7.75 -11.01
C GLY A 219 16.89 -8.01 -11.90
N LEU A 220 15.72 -7.46 -11.54
CA LEU A 220 14.49 -7.58 -12.33
C LEU A 220 14.17 -6.27 -13.05
N PRO A 221 13.62 -6.32 -14.28
CA PRO A 221 13.13 -5.12 -14.94
C PRO A 221 11.95 -4.52 -14.18
N VAL A 222 11.80 -3.20 -14.23
CA VAL A 222 10.71 -2.47 -13.54
C VAL A 222 9.34 -3.00 -13.93
N GLU A 223 9.16 -3.46 -15.17
CA GLU A 223 7.92 -4.06 -15.65
C GLU A 223 7.55 -5.35 -14.89
N ALA A 224 8.54 -6.18 -14.54
CA ALA A 224 8.30 -7.42 -13.79
C ALA A 224 7.85 -7.12 -12.35
N VAL A 225 8.52 -6.16 -11.68
CA VAL A 225 8.14 -5.69 -10.34
C VAL A 225 6.73 -5.09 -10.38
N THR A 226 6.46 -4.25 -11.37
CA THR A 226 5.15 -3.61 -11.58
C THR A 226 4.05 -4.65 -11.81
N ALA A 227 4.29 -5.66 -12.63
CA ALA A 227 3.33 -6.74 -12.88
C ALA A 227 3.03 -7.53 -11.60
N GLY A 228 4.05 -7.81 -10.77
CA GLY A 228 3.86 -8.43 -9.46
C GLY A 228 2.98 -7.58 -8.54
N MET A 229 3.22 -6.28 -8.50
CA MET A 229 2.39 -5.34 -7.72
C MET A 229 0.96 -5.23 -8.23
N LEU A 230 0.75 -5.28 -9.54
CA LEU A 230 -0.60 -5.33 -10.12
C LEU A 230 -1.33 -6.61 -9.70
N VAL A 231 -0.67 -7.77 -9.73
CA VAL A 231 -1.24 -9.04 -9.26
C VAL A 231 -1.59 -8.95 -7.77
N PHE A 232 -0.70 -8.38 -6.95
CA PHE A 232 -0.97 -8.16 -5.53
C PHE A 232 -2.18 -7.26 -5.30
N LEU A 233 -2.30 -6.16 -6.04
CA LEU A 233 -3.45 -5.26 -6.02
C LEU A 233 -4.76 -6.00 -6.36
N LEU A 234 -4.77 -6.77 -7.46
CA LEU A 234 -5.94 -7.53 -7.88
C LEU A 234 -6.34 -8.58 -6.84
N ALA A 235 -5.36 -9.28 -6.26
CA ALA A 235 -5.59 -10.26 -5.21
C ALA A 235 -6.17 -9.61 -3.94
N ALA A 236 -5.63 -8.48 -3.50
CA ALA A 236 -6.11 -7.72 -2.34
C ALA A 236 -7.56 -7.22 -2.57
N GLY A 237 -7.86 -6.73 -3.77
CA GLY A 237 -9.21 -6.33 -4.17
C GLY A 237 -10.19 -7.50 -4.16
N ALA A 238 -9.81 -8.65 -4.73
CA ALA A 238 -10.63 -9.86 -4.74
C ALA A 238 -10.92 -10.37 -3.31
N LEU A 239 -9.90 -10.42 -2.46
CA LEU A 239 -10.04 -10.79 -1.05
C LEU A 239 -10.96 -9.84 -0.29
N THR A 240 -10.85 -8.53 -0.55
CA THR A 240 -11.73 -7.51 0.03
C THR A 240 -13.19 -7.76 -0.37
N CYS A 241 -13.45 -7.99 -1.66
CA CYS A 241 -14.79 -8.33 -2.16
C CYS A 241 -15.36 -9.61 -1.53
N LEU A 242 -14.55 -10.67 -1.42
CA LEU A 242 -14.95 -11.93 -0.79
C LEU A 242 -15.27 -11.75 0.70
N TYR A 243 -14.45 -10.98 1.41
CA TYR A 243 -14.67 -10.66 2.82
C TYR A 243 -15.98 -9.90 3.01
N VAL A 244 -16.20 -8.85 2.20
CA VAL A 244 -17.43 -8.04 2.24
C VAL A 244 -18.66 -8.88 1.97
N ARG A 245 -18.60 -9.76 0.95
CA ARG A 245 -19.66 -10.68 0.61
C ARG A 245 -20.01 -11.60 1.79
N ARG A 246 -19.02 -12.28 2.37
CA ARG A 246 -19.23 -13.22 3.48
C ARG A 246 -19.87 -12.54 4.70
N ARG A 247 -19.43 -11.33 5.04
CA ARG A 247 -19.96 -10.60 6.19
C ARG A 247 -21.42 -10.16 5.99
N ARG A 248 -21.80 -9.69 4.80
CA ARG A 248 -23.20 -9.31 4.53
C ARG A 248 -24.17 -10.47 4.72
N PHE A 249 -23.81 -11.67 4.27
CA PHE A 249 -24.64 -12.86 4.47
C PHE A 249 -24.77 -13.27 5.95
N SER A 250 -23.72 -13.10 6.76
CA SER A 250 -23.78 -13.45 8.19
C SER A 250 -24.69 -12.54 9.02
N VAL A 251 -24.91 -11.29 8.58
CA VAL A 251 -25.77 -10.32 9.29
C VAL A 251 -27.25 -10.49 8.89
N SER A 252 -27.54 -11.00 7.69
CA SER A 252 -28.92 -11.27 7.26
C SER A 252 -29.52 -12.56 7.82
N SER A 253 -28.70 -13.44 8.40
CA SER A 253 -29.12 -14.72 8.98
C SER A 253 -29.27 -14.71 10.50
N ALA A 254 -29.10 -13.54 11.14
CA ALA A 254 -29.24 -13.32 12.58
C ALA A 254 -30.37 -12.30 12.82
#